data_AF-A0A432HGA5-F1
#
_entry.id   AF-A0A432HGA5-F1
#
_cell.length_a   1.000
_cell.length_b   1.000
_cell.length_c   1.000
_cell.angle_alpha   90.00
_cell.angle_beta   90.00
_cell.angle_gamma   90.00
#
_symmetry.space_group_name_H-M   'P 1'
#
loop_
_entity.id
_entity.type
_entity.pdbx_description
1 polymer ?
#
loop_
_entity_poly.entity_id
_entity_poly.type
_entity_poly.pdbx_seq_one_letter_code
_entity_poly.pdbx_strand_id
1 'polypeptide(L)'
;MLTAILLCSALAGCLDALSGNDPPTAAMSVDPQGTVKAGDSLTFSAVGSSDPDGDSMTFTWTFGDGNTGTGLTISHSYAQPGEYIARLAVGDGSHEATASMTITVVDASAREPHAEITADRDDDCEGEEPPN
;
A
#
# COMPACT_ATOMS: atom_id res chain seq x y z
N MET A 1 21.03 -40.98 19.34
CA MET A 1 19.75 -41.67 19.62
C MET A 1 18.84 -40.60 20.20
N LEU A 2 17.64 -40.28 19.74
CA LEU A 2 16.81 -40.61 18.60
C LEU A 2 15.72 -39.51 18.65
N THR A 3 15.34 -38.97 17.50
CA THR A 3 14.07 -38.30 17.12
C THR A 3 12.83 -38.81 17.90
N ALA A 4 11.66 -38.18 18.03
CA ALA A 4 10.96 -36.98 17.54
C ALA A 4 9.66 -36.86 18.43
N ILE A 5 8.75 -35.86 18.35
CA ILE A 5 7.58 -35.83 17.45
C ILE A 5 6.56 -34.76 17.92
N LEU A 6 5.99 -34.05 16.93
CA LEU A 6 4.68 -33.37 16.82
C LEU A 6 4.20 -32.43 17.94
N LEU A 7 4.21 -31.12 17.63
CA LEU A 7 2.96 -30.35 17.71
C LEU A 7 2.39 -30.22 16.29
N CYS A 8 1.30 -30.92 16.06
CA CYS A 8 0.47 -30.83 14.86
C CYS A 8 -0.34 -29.53 14.96
N SER A 9 0.15 -28.45 14.36
CA SER A 9 -0.73 -27.33 13.98
C SER A 9 -1.43 -27.77 12.70
N ALA A 10 -2.68 -28.19 12.82
CA ALA A 10 -3.50 -28.58 11.68
C ALA A 10 -3.57 -27.42 10.68
N LEU A 11 -2.80 -27.51 9.59
CA LEU A 11 -3.11 -26.78 8.37
C LEU A 11 -4.49 -27.26 7.94
N ALA A 12 -5.49 -26.38 8.06
CA ALA A 12 -6.76 -26.52 7.36
C ALA A 12 -6.48 -26.36 5.85
N GLY A 13 -5.99 -27.42 5.22
CA GLY A 13 -5.65 -27.39 3.80
C GLY A 13 -5.43 -28.77 3.17
N CYS A 14 -5.58 -29.87 3.91
CA CYS A 14 -5.41 -31.21 3.36
C CYS A 14 -6.72 -32.00 3.41
N LEU A 15 -7.56 -31.85 2.38
CA LEU A 15 -8.40 -32.89 1.72
C LEU A 15 -9.56 -32.21 0.99
N ASP A 16 -9.31 -31.67 -0.21
CA ASP A 16 -10.35 -31.55 -1.27
C ASP A 16 -9.74 -31.41 -2.69
N ALA A 17 -8.42 -31.24 -2.82
CA ALA A 17 -7.71 -31.09 -4.10
C ALA A 17 -7.49 -32.41 -4.87
N LEU A 18 -8.57 -33.12 -5.22
CA LEU A 18 -8.48 -34.21 -6.20
C LEU A 18 -9.08 -33.87 -7.58
N SER A 19 -9.57 -32.64 -7.81
CA SER A 19 -9.92 -32.07 -9.14
C SER A 19 -10.21 -30.54 -9.11
N GLY A 20 -9.71 -29.77 -8.14
CA GLY A 20 -10.12 -28.37 -7.93
C GLY A 20 -9.02 -27.37 -8.23
N ASN A 21 -9.39 -26.21 -8.78
CA ASN A 21 -8.54 -25.02 -8.90
C ASN A 21 -8.32 -24.40 -7.50
N ASP A 22 -7.09 -24.05 -7.14
CA ASP A 22 -6.80 -23.27 -5.94
C ASP A 22 -7.05 -21.78 -6.21
N PRO A 23 -7.43 -20.98 -5.20
CA PRO A 23 -7.67 -19.55 -5.39
C PRO A 23 -6.36 -18.76 -5.58
N PRO A 24 -6.39 -17.64 -6.32
CA PRO A 24 -5.22 -16.80 -6.51
C PRO A 24 -4.87 -16.02 -5.24
N THR A 25 -3.68 -15.44 -5.20
CA THR A 25 -3.26 -14.43 -4.23
C THR A 25 -3.11 -13.07 -4.91
N ALA A 26 -3.76 -12.04 -4.36
CA ALA A 26 -3.65 -10.67 -4.84
C ALA A 26 -2.53 -9.92 -4.08
N ALA A 27 -1.57 -9.37 -4.82
CA ALA A 27 -0.58 -8.43 -4.30
C ALA A 27 -0.64 -7.13 -5.08
N MET A 28 -0.61 -6.00 -4.37
CA MET A 28 -0.66 -4.68 -4.98
C MET A 28 0.43 -3.76 -4.43
N SER A 29 0.94 -2.87 -5.29
CA SER A 29 1.81 -1.77 -4.92
C SER A 29 1.45 -0.51 -5.71
N VAL A 30 1.92 0.64 -5.21
CA VAL A 30 1.72 1.95 -5.83
C VAL A 30 3.02 2.75 -5.77
N ASP A 31 3.28 3.53 -6.82
CA ASP A 31 4.41 4.45 -6.92
C ASP A 31 3.94 5.81 -7.48
N PRO A 32 4.27 6.95 -6.85
CA PRO A 32 5.00 7.08 -5.58
C PRO A 32 4.19 6.59 -4.37
N GLN A 33 4.91 6.24 -3.29
CA GLN A 33 4.30 5.86 -2.01
C GLN A 33 4.06 7.09 -1.11
N GLY A 34 3.11 6.96 -0.17
CA GLY A 34 2.83 7.97 0.84
C GLY A 34 1.78 8.98 0.39
N THR A 35 1.91 10.22 0.89
CA THR A 35 1.00 11.33 0.56
C THR A 35 1.35 11.90 -0.81
N VAL A 36 0.36 11.98 -1.69
CA VAL A 36 0.49 12.50 -3.07
C VAL A 36 -0.34 13.77 -3.24
N LYS A 37 -0.07 14.56 -4.27
CA LYS A 37 -0.86 15.76 -4.56
C LYS A 37 -1.94 15.47 -5.59
N ALA A 38 -3.03 16.23 -5.53
CA ALA A 38 -4.07 16.19 -6.54
C ALA A 38 -3.48 16.45 -7.94
N GLY A 39 -3.79 15.57 -8.88
CA GLY A 39 -3.26 15.59 -10.25
C GLY A 39 -1.95 14.84 -10.46
N ASP A 40 -1.27 14.39 -9.41
CA ASP A 40 -0.08 13.54 -9.56
C ASP A 40 -0.47 12.20 -10.22
N SER A 41 0.38 11.71 -11.11
CA SER A 41 0.21 10.41 -11.76
C SER A 41 0.79 9.32 -10.87
N LEU A 42 -0.04 8.40 -10.40
CA LEU A 42 0.36 7.22 -9.64
C LEU A 42 0.33 5.99 -10.54
N THR A 43 1.34 5.14 -10.41
CA THR A 43 1.40 3.84 -11.07
C THR A 43 1.00 2.75 -10.08
N PHE A 44 -0.11 2.08 -10.36
CA PHE A 44 -0.59 0.92 -9.62
C PHE A 44 -0.08 -0.34 -10.30
N SER A 45 0.38 -1.30 -9.50
CA SER A 45 0.93 -2.56 -9.99
C SER A 45 0.37 -3.74 -9.21
N ALA A 46 -0.03 -4.77 -9.94
CA ALA A 46 -0.43 -6.07 -9.42
C ALA A 46 0.73 -7.08 -9.46
N VAL A 47 1.95 -6.62 -9.81
CA VAL A 47 3.16 -7.45 -9.82
C VAL A 47 3.38 -8.05 -8.42
N GLY A 48 3.49 -9.37 -8.37
CA GLY A 48 3.55 -10.14 -7.13
C GLY A 48 2.27 -10.93 -6.83
N SER A 49 1.19 -10.68 -7.56
CA SER A 49 0.03 -11.58 -7.56
C SER A 49 0.42 -12.92 -8.18
N SER A 50 -0.14 -14.01 -7.67
CA SER A 50 0.24 -15.36 -8.07
C SER A 50 -0.93 -16.33 -7.96
N ASP A 51 -0.94 -17.32 -8.82
CA ASP A 51 -1.88 -18.44 -8.78
C ASP A 51 -1.10 -19.75 -8.56
N PRO A 52 -1.49 -20.61 -7.60
CA PRO A 52 -0.78 -21.87 -7.35
C PRO A 52 -0.81 -22.86 -8.51
N ASP A 53 -1.89 -22.86 -9.30
CA ASP A 53 -2.09 -23.75 -10.45
C ASP A 53 -1.45 -23.19 -11.74
N GLY A 54 -1.10 -21.90 -11.73
CA GLY A 54 -0.48 -21.22 -12.86
C GLY A 54 -1.50 -20.80 -13.92
N ASP A 55 -2.76 -20.61 -13.51
CA ASP A 55 -3.83 -20.15 -14.37
C ASP A 55 -3.59 -18.73 -14.93
N SER A 56 -4.29 -18.42 -16.02
CA SER A 56 -4.28 -17.08 -16.59
C SER A 56 -5.04 -16.10 -15.70
N MET A 57 -4.33 -15.15 -15.11
CA MET A 57 -4.92 -14.16 -14.21
C MET A 57 -5.48 -12.93 -14.93
N THR A 58 -6.57 -12.39 -14.39
CA THR A 58 -7.17 -11.11 -14.77
C THR A 58 -7.01 -10.10 -13.63
N PHE A 59 -6.84 -8.81 -13.96
CA PHE A 59 -6.58 -7.75 -12.99
C PHE A 59 -7.54 -6.59 -13.21
N THR A 60 -8.38 -6.30 -12.21
CA THR A 60 -9.34 -5.21 -12.24
C THR A 60 -9.11 -4.26 -11.07
N TRP A 61 -9.11 -2.97 -11.34
CA TRP A 61 -8.84 -1.90 -10.39
C TRP A 61 -10.07 -1.02 -10.19
N THR A 62 -10.32 -0.62 -8.95
CA THR A 62 -11.23 0.45 -8.60
C THR A 62 -10.50 1.44 -7.70
N PHE A 63 -10.52 2.73 -8.04
CA PHE A 63 -9.70 3.73 -7.35
C PHE A 63 -10.42 4.45 -6.20
N GLY A 64 -11.71 4.20 -6.00
CA GLY A 64 -12.49 4.81 -4.92
C GLY A 64 -12.99 6.24 -5.21
N ASP A 65 -12.62 6.80 -6.36
CA ASP A 65 -13.11 8.08 -6.89
C ASP A 65 -14.21 7.91 -7.97
N GLY A 66 -14.65 6.67 -8.19
CA GLY A 66 -15.60 6.28 -9.24
C GLY A 66 -14.95 5.80 -10.54
N ASN A 67 -13.62 5.95 -10.69
CA ASN A 67 -12.89 5.43 -11.83
C ASN A 67 -12.46 3.98 -11.61
N THR A 68 -12.31 3.27 -12.74
CA THR A 68 -11.90 1.86 -12.78
C THR A 68 -10.85 1.65 -13.87
N GLY A 69 -10.12 0.55 -13.79
CA GLY A 69 -9.20 0.15 -14.85
C GLY A 69 -8.88 -1.34 -14.82
N THR A 70 -8.07 -1.78 -15.78
CA THR A 70 -7.69 -3.20 -15.92
C THR A 70 -6.23 -3.33 -16.34
N GLY A 71 -5.62 -4.45 -15.99
CA GLY A 71 -4.26 -4.79 -16.39
C GLY A 71 -3.29 -4.92 -15.21
N LEU A 72 -2.15 -5.55 -15.48
CA LEU A 72 -1.12 -5.82 -14.48
C LEU A 72 -0.51 -4.53 -13.90
N THR A 73 -0.42 -3.49 -14.72
CA THR A 73 0.07 -2.17 -14.32
C THR A 73 -0.80 -1.11 -14.98
N ILE A 74 -1.16 -0.06 -14.24
CA ILE A 74 -2.01 1.03 -14.71
C ILE A 74 -1.64 2.35 -14.04
N SER A 75 -1.72 3.45 -14.78
CA SER A 75 -1.58 4.80 -14.22
C SER A 75 -2.94 5.42 -13.93
N HIS A 76 -3.06 6.08 -12.78
CA HIS A 76 -4.26 6.80 -12.35
C HIS A 76 -3.87 8.07 -11.57
N SER A 77 -4.71 9.10 -11.64
CA SER A 77 -4.53 10.34 -10.87
C SER A 77 -5.85 10.78 -10.23
N TYR A 78 -5.76 11.38 -9.05
CA TYR A 78 -6.92 11.87 -8.31
C TYR A 78 -7.06 13.38 -8.50
N ALA A 79 -8.23 13.83 -8.95
CA ALA A 79 -8.46 15.24 -9.28
C ALA A 79 -8.66 16.15 -8.06
N GLN A 80 -9.12 15.59 -6.93
CA GLN A 80 -9.44 16.33 -5.72
C GLN A 80 -8.66 15.77 -4.52
N PRO A 81 -8.33 16.61 -3.52
CA PRO A 81 -7.78 16.12 -2.27
C PRO A 81 -8.82 15.26 -1.51
N GLY A 82 -8.33 14.25 -0.81
CA GLY A 82 -9.17 13.30 -0.09
C GLY A 82 -8.43 12.01 0.24
N GLU A 83 -9.10 11.13 0.97
CA GLU A 83 -8.65 9.75 1.16
C GLU A 83 -9.45 8.82 0.25
N TYR A 84 -8.75 8.02 -0.53
CA TYR A 84 -9.33 7.08 -1.48
C TYR A 84 -8.89 5.66 -1.17
N ILE A 85 -9.78 4.69 -1.33
CA ILE A 85 -9.44 3.26 -1.19
C ILE A 85 -9.31 2.67 -2.59
N ALA A 86 -8.08 2.44 -3.02
CA ALA A 86 -7.79 1.70 -4.22
C ALA A 86 -7.90 0.19 -3.93
N ARG A 87 -8.64 -0.55 -4.75
CA ARG A 87 -8.82 -2.00 -4.65
C ARG A 87 -8.41 -2.68 -5.94
N LEU A 88 -7.65 -3.75 -5.80
CA LEU A 88 -7.32 -4.72 -6.84
C LEU A 88 -8.20 -5.97 -6.66
N ALA A 89 -8.80 -6.44 -7.73
CA ALA A 89 -9.38 -7.78 -7.86
C ALA A 89 -8.55 -8.60 -8.85
N VAL A 90 -8.13 -9.78 -8.44
CA VAL A 90 -7.37 -10.74 -9.23
C VAL A 90 -8.19 -12.01 -9.38
N GLY A 91 -8.54 -12.39 -10.61
CA GLY A 91 -9.30 -13.61 -10.89
C GLY A 91 -8.53 -14.59 -11.75
N ASP A 92 -8.66 -15.88 -11.48
CA ASP A 92 -8.05 -17.01 -12.20
C ASP A 92 -9.03 -17.67 -13.21
N GLY A 93 -10.29 -17.21 -13.25
CA GLY A 93 -11.38 -17.78 -14.05
C GLY A 93 -12.42 -18.58 -13.25
N SER A 94 -12.09 -18.98 -12.02
CA SER A 94 -12.97 -19.72 -11.10
C SER A 94 -13.16 -19.02 -9.75
N HIS A 95 -12.14 -18.30 -9.30
CA HIS A 95 -12.03 -17.61 -8.02
C HIS A 95 -11.58 -16.15 -8.21
N GLU A 96 -11.78 -15.35 -7.17
CA GLU A 96 -11.31 -13.97 -7.08
C GLU A 96 -10.63 -13.74 -5.73
N ALA A 97 -9.45 -13.12 -5.75
CA ALA A 97 -8.75 -12.59 -4.58
C ALA A 97 -8.60 -11.08 -4.69
N THR A 98 -8.50 -10.40 -3.55
CA THR A 98 -8.62 -8.94 -3.50
C THR A 98 -7.60 -8.32 -2.57
N ALA A 99 -7.02 -7.18 -2.97
CA ALA A 99 -6.15 -6.37 -2.14
C ALA A 99 -6.65 -4.92 -2.12
N SER A 100 -6.36 -4.17 -1.05
CA SER A 100 -6.76 -2.76 -0.95
C SER A 100 -5.69 -1.91 -0.27
N MET A 101 -5.59 -0.65 -0.67
CA MET A 101 -4.66 0.33 -0.12
C MET A 101 -5.32 1.71 -0.04
N THR A 102 -5.09 2.41 1.07
CA THR A 102 -5.52 3.81 1.23
C THR A 102 -4.51 4.74 0.56
N ILE A 103 -5.01 5.66 -0.25
CA ILE A 103 -4.25 6.73 -0.91
C ILE A 103 -4.70 8.06 -0.31
N THR A 104 -3.76 8.78 0.29
CA THR A 104 -3.99 10.11 0.84
C THR A 104 -3.55 11.17 -0.17
N VAL A 105 -4.51 11.95 -0.66
CA VAL A 105 -4.31 13.01 -1.67
C VAL A 105 -4.47 14.35 -0.99
N VAL A 106 -3.45 15.20 -1.08
CA VAL A 106 -3.50 16.59 -0.59
C VAL A 106 -3.67 17.57 -1.75
N ASP A 107 -3.96 18.83 -1.42
CA ASP A 107 -4.12 19.88 -2.41
C ASP A 107 -2.84 20.04 -3.27
N ALA A 108 -3.01 20.34 -4.56
CA ALA A 108 -1.88 20.55 -5.47
C ALA A 108 -0.91 21.66 -5.01
N SER A 109 -1.42 22.65 -4.28
CA SER A 109 -0.66 23.75 -3.72
C SER A 109 0.02 23.44 -2.38
N ALA A 110 -0.25 22.27 -1.77
CA ALA A 110 0.33 21.88 -0.50
C ALA A 110 1.86 21.88 -0.58
N ARG A 111 2.49 22.54 0.39
CA ARG A 111 3.95 22.54 0.59
C ARG A 111 4.29 21.60 1.73
N GLU A 112 5.44 20.96 1.65
CA GLU A 112 5.95 20.19 2.78
C GLU A 112 6.13 21.11 4.00
N PRO A 113 5.82 20.62 5.22
CA PRO A 113 6.05 21.41 6.42
C PRO A 113 7.56 21.64 6.58
N HIS A 114 7.97 22.91 6.58
CA HIS A 114 9.33 23.31 6.89
C HIS A 114 9.39 23.83 8.32
N ALA A 115 10.11 23.14 9.20
CA ALA A 115 10.40 23.61 10.55
C ALA A 115 11.80 24.21 10.57
N GLU A 116 11.91 25.50 10.90
CA GLU A 116 13.18 26.14 11.24
C GLU A 116 13.24 26.37 12.74
N ILE A 117 14.35 25.96 13.36
CA ILE A 117 14.69 26.34 14.73
C ILE A 117 15.68 27.49 14.62
N THR A 118 15.21 28.71 14.87
CA THR A 118 16.09 29.85 15.10
C THR A 118 16.43 29.89 16.58
N ALA A 119 17.69 29.66 16.92
CA ALA A 119 18.18 29.98 18.25
C ALA A 119 18.35 31.51 18.32
N ASP A 120 17.28 32.21 18.71
CA ASP A 120 17.42 33.54 19.26
C ASP A 120 18.14 33.35 20.60
N ARG A 121 19.48 33.44 20.55
CA ARG A 121 20.25 33.68 21.76
C ARG A 121 19.91 35.09 22.18
N ASP A 122 18.96 35.21 23.12
CA ASP A 122 18.92 36.37 23.98
C ASP A 122 20.26 36.40 24.72
N ASP A 123 21.21 37.17 24.19
CA ASP A 123 22.55 37.38 24.71
C ASP A 123 22.52 38.29 25.96
N ASP A 124 21.46 38.16 26.79
CA ASP A 124 21.29 38.84 28.07
C ASP A 124 21.73 37.89 29.20
N CYS A 125 23.02 37.58 29.19
CA CYS A 125 23.73 37.13 30.38
C CYS A 125 24.86 38.12 30.67
N GLU A 126 24.50 39.41 30.81
CA GLU A 126 25.34 40.39 31.51
C GLU A 126 25.44 39.94 32.97
N GLY A 127 26.56 39.28 33.29
CA GLY A 127 26.92 38.96 34.66
C GLY A 127 27.11 40.26 35.44
N GLU A 128 26.29 40.48 36.45
CA GLU A 128 26.44 41.58 37.39
C GLU A 128 27.84 41.53 38.01
N GLU A 129 28.65 42.56 37.74
CA GLU A 129 29.97 42.73 38.35
C GLU A 129 29.80 43.01 39.85
N PRO A 130 30.36 42.18 40.77
CA PRO A 130 30.19 42.39 42.19
C PRO A 130 30.96 43.63 42.67
N PRO A 131 30.41 44.43 43.60
CA PRO A 131 31.05 45.65 44.08
C PRO A 131 32.29 45.37 44.94
N ASN A 132 33.28 46.23 44.73
CA ASN A 132 34.65 46.26 45.27
C ASN A 132 34.82 46.05 46.78
#